data_AF-A0AB34TLV3-F1
#
_entry.id   AF-A0AB34TLV3-F1
#
_cell.length_a   1.000
_cell.length_b   1.000
_cell.length_c   1.000
_cell.angle_alpha   90.00
_cell.angle_beta   90.00
_cell.angle_gamma   90.00
#
_symmetry.space_group_name_H-M   'P 1'
#
loop_
_entity.id
_entity.type
_entity.pdbx_description
1 polymer ?
#
loop_
_entity_poly.entity_id
_entity_poly.type
_entity_poly.pdbx_seq_one_letter_code
_entity_poly.pdbx_strand_id
1 'polypeptide(L)'
;MDHIKDALAEQAIWVSAEFLLWDALDKFSTADLTNRLTVLGQECSARLIVLANFSGFLQGEGKWKEAMPQFESLFVHGRALNSFVLWIEPQTNKVLGSGGFFGRALDWFKKLFSTHQSKEEQEALVVENLGKSNSCVQHPLKAHQFDVRLVIQRFDLPLSGAKA
;
A
#
# COMPACT_ATOMS: atom_id res chain seq x y z
N MET A 1 -6.19 12.26 18.05
CA MET A 1 -7.15 11.85 17.00
C MET A 1 -8.51 12.48 17.19
N ASP A 2 -8.91 12.81 18.43
CA ASP A 2 -10.27 13.29 18.73
C ASP A 2 -10.62 14.59 18.00
N HIS A 3 -9.69 15.55 17.92
CA HIS A 3 -9.90 16.80 17.16
C HIS A 3 -10.17 16.60 15.65
N ILE A 4 -9.66 15.52 15.04
CA ILE A 4 -9.97 15.20 13.63
C ILE A 4 -11.36 14.56 13.54
N LYS A 5 -11.72 13.69 14.48
CA LYS A 5 -13.03 13.04 14.50
C LYS A 5 -14.15 14.06 14.63
N ASP A 6 -14.00 15.04 15.51
CA ASP A 6 -15.01 16.08 15.72
C ASP A 6 -15.21 16.93 14.46
N ALA A 7 -14.11 17.40 13.85
CA ALA A 7 -14.16 18.19 12.61
C ALA A 7 -14.73 17.42 11.40
N LEU A 8 -14.55 16.10 11.36
CA LEU A 8 -15.15 15.24 10.33
C LEU A 8 -16.64 14.97 10.62
N ALA A 9 -17.01 14.81 11.89
CA ALA A 9 -18.40 14.59 12.29
C ALA A 9 -19.29 15.80 11.97
N GLU A 10 -18.77 17.03 12.07
CA GLU A 10 -19.45 18.26 11.60
C GLU A 10 -19.81 18.21 10.10
N GLN A 11 -19.07 17.42 9.32
CA GLN A 11 -19.30 17.19 7.89
C GLN A 11 -20.04 15.87 7.61
N ALA A 12 -20.64 15.27 8.65
CA ALA A 12 -21.29 13.95 8.60
C ALA A 12 -20.35 12.82 8.14
N ILE A 13 -19.06 12.91 8.49
CA ILE A 13 -18.06 11.87 8.26
C ILE A 13 -17.72 11.22 9.60
N TRP A 14 -17.98 9.91 9.72
CA TRP A 14 -17.68 9.14 10.91
C TRP A 14 -16.44 8.28 10.71
N VAL A 15 -15.48 8.39 11.62
CA VAL A 15 -14.21 7.65 11.55
C VAL A 15 -14.01 6.84 12.82
N SER A 16 -13.86 5.53 12.65
CA SER A 16 -13.31 4.63 13.67
C SER A 16 -11.85 4.32 13.34
N ALA A 17 -11.03 4.16 14.36
CA ALA A 17 -9.62 3.83 14.21
C ALA A 17 -9.26 2.69 15.14
N GLU A 18 -8.54 1.71 14.61
CA GLU A 18 -8.00 0.58 15.34
C GLU A 18 -6.53 0.42 14.94
N PHE A 19 -5.69 0.10 15.92
CA PHE A 19 -4.26 -0.11 15.71
C PHE A 19 -3.96 -1.57 15.97
N LEU A 20 -3.50 -2.26 14.93
CA LEU A 20 -3.14 -3.67 14.97
C LEU A 20 -1.63 -3.80 14.73
N LEU A 21 -1.00 -4.72 15.44
CA LEU A 21 0.36 -5.15 15.15
C LEU A 21 0.31 -6.16 14.00
N TRP A 22 1.09 -5.92 12.96
CA TRP A 22 1.20 -6.81 11.81
C TRP A 22 2.67 -7.17 11.58
N ASP A 23 2.96 -8.47 11.57
CA ASP A 23 4.25 -9.01 11.13
C ASP A 23 4.12 -9.53 9.70
N ALA A 24 4.83 -8.88 8.77
CA ALA A 24 4.78 -9.18 7.35
C ALA A 24 5.40 -10.54 6.98
N LEU A 25 6.08 -11.21 7.92
CA LEU A 25 6.66 -12.56 7.72
C LEU A 25 5.79 -13.65 8.35
N ASP A 26 4.85 -13.30 9.24
CA ASP A 26 3.99 -14.27 9.90
C ASP A 26 2.65 -14.42 9.17
N LYS A 27 2.39 -15.64 8.71
CA LYS A 27 1.12 -15.98 8.05
C LYS A 27 -0.08 -15.87 8.99
N PHE A 28 0.08 -16.11 10.30
CA PHE A 28 -1.02 -16.00 11.26
C PHE A 28 -1.36 -14.54 11.50
N SER A 29 -0.36 -13.69 11.72
CA SER A 29 -0.53 -12.23 11.78
C SER A 29 -1.25 -11.67 10.55
N THR A 30 -0.87 -12.10 9.34
CA THR A 30 -1.58 -11.68 8.11
C THR A 30 -3.01 -12.22 8.04
N ALA A 31 -3.24 -13.48 8.43
CA ALA A 31 -4.59 -14.06 8.43
C ALA A 31 -5.54 -13.32 9.39
N ASP A 32 -5.06 -12.93 10.57
CA ASP A 32 -5.85 -12.15 11.52
C ASP A 32 -6.18 -10.76 10.96
N LEU A 33 -5.21 -10.10 10.32
CA LEU A 33 -5.43 -8.82 9.64
C LEU A 33 -6.46 -8.95 8.50
N THR A 34 -6.35 -9.95 7.64
CA THR A 34 -7.27 -10.12 6.50
C THR A 34 -8.67 -10.53 6.94
N ASN A 35 -8.80 -11.34 7.99
CA ASN A 35 -10.09 -11.62 8.63
C ASN A 35 -10.72 -10.34 9.16
N ARG A 36 -9.93 -9.48 9.84
CA ARG A 36 -10.42 -8.21 10.36
C ARG A 36 -10.86 -7.25 9.24
N LEU A 37 -10.08 -7.16 8.16
CA LEU A 37 -10.44 -6.39 6.95
C LEU A 37 -11.74 -6.90 6.32
N THR A 38 -11.95 -8.22 6.32
CA THR A 38 -13.16 -8.84 5.77
C THR A 38 -14.39 -8.47 6.60
N VAL A 39 -14.30 -8.56 7.93
CA VAL A 39 -15.39 -8.19 8.85
C VAL A 39 -15.72 -6.71 8.75
N LEU A 40 -14.71 -5.83 8.82
CA LEU A 40 -14.91 -4.38 8.73
C LEU A 40 -15.40 -3.91 7.35
N GLY A 41 -15.11 -4.70 6.31
CA GLY A 41 -15.39 -4.34 4.94
C GLY A 41 -16.72 -4.86 4.37
N GLN A 42 -17.58 -5.51 5.17
CA GLN A 42 -18.83 -6.13 4.69
C GLN A 42 -19.82 -5.15 4.04
N GLU A 43 -19.81 -3.89 4.47
CA GLU A 43 -20.69 -2.83 3.94
C GLU A 43 -19.92 -1.70 3.26
N CYS A 44 -18.65 -1.93 2.93
CA CYS A 44 -17.76 -0.89 2.41
C CYS A 44 -17.59 -1.01 0.89
N SER A 45 -18.07 -0.02 0.14
CA SER A 45 -17.97 0.01 -1.33
C SER A 45 -16.57 0.38 -1.84
N ALA A 46 -15.74 0.99 -1.00
CA ALA A 46 -14.41 1.48 -1.34
C ALA A 46 -13.40 1.10 -0.26
N ARG A 47 -12.17 0.73 -0.64
CA ARG A 47 -11.12 0.38 0.33
C ARG A 47 -9.81 1.04 -0.05
N LEU A 48 -9.20 1.73 0.90
CA LEU A 48 -7.87 2.30 0.75
C LEU A 48 -6.93 1.57 1.69
N ILE A 49 -5.90 0.94 1.14
CA ILE A 49 -4.77 0.41 1.91
C ILE A 49 -3.59 1.36 1.72
N VAL A 50 -2.99 1.81 2.81
CA VAL A 50 -1.75 2.61 2.75
C VAL A 50 -0.60 1.78 3.26
N LEU A 51 0.40 1.55 2.41
CA LEU A 51 1.67 0.94 2.76
C LEU A 51 2.74 2.02 2.77
N ALA A 52 3.61 2.00 3.78
CA ALA A 52 4.67 2.98 3.88
C ALA A 52 5.97 2.37 4.38
N ASN A 53 7.10 2.83 3.82
CA ASN A 53 8.44 2.57 4.34
C ASN A 53 8.84 1.08 4.38
N PHE A 54 8.44 0.31 3.38
CA PHE A 54 8.79 -1.10 3.24
C PHE A 54 10.05 -1.34 2.40
N SER A 55 10.54 -0.35 1.65
CA SER A 55 11.71 -0.54 0.76
C SER A 55 12.98 -0.94 1.52
N GLY A 56 13.21 -0.41 2.71
CA GLY A 56 14.32 -0.81 3.58
C GLY A 56 14.24 -2.29 4.00
N PHE A 57 13.08 -2.70 4.49
CA PHE A 57 12.83 -4.07 4.93
C PHE A 57 12.81 -5.07 3.76
N LEU A 58 11.96 -4.86 2.76
CA LEU A 58 11.75 -5.82 1.68
C LEU A 58 12.94 -5.93 0.73
N GLN A 59 13.56 -4.80 0.36
CA GLN A 59 14.69 -4.78 -0.57
C GLN A 59 16.03 -4.66 0.14
N GLY A 60 16.16 -3.77 1.13
CA GLY A 60 17.42 -3.56 1.84
C GLY A 60 17.87 -4.78 2.65
N GLU A 61 16.95 -5.45 3.33
CA GLU A 61 17.21 -6.67 4.12
C GLU A 61 16.95 -7.97 3.35
N GLY A 62 16.52 -7.87 2.08
CA GLY A 62 16.28 -9.04 1.23
C GLY A 62 15.05 -9.86 1.59
N LYS A 63 14.12 -9.31 2.39
CA LYS A 63 12.92 -10.00 2.88
C LYS A 63 11.78 -10.16 1.87
N TRP A 64 11.97 -9.65 0.65
CA TRP A 64 10.97 -9.70 -0.43
C TRP A 64 10.32 -11.08 -0.59
N LYS A 65 11.11 -12.15 -0.77
CA LYS A 65 10.58 -13.49 -1.06
C LYS A 65 9.81 -14.10 0.11
N GLU A 66 10.25 -13.80 1.33
CA GLU A 66 9.69 -14.35 2.56
C GLU A 66 8.35 -13.68 2.88
N ALA A 67 8.25 -12.36 2.68
CA ALA A 67 7.02 -11.59 2.92
C ALA A 67 6.00 -11.68 1.79
N MET A 68 6.41 -12.06 0.58
CA MET A 68 5.57 -12.02 -0.63
C MET A 68 4.21 -12.70 -0.44
N PRO A 69 4.08 -13.92 0.13
CA PRO A 69 2.79 -14.56 0.33
C PRO A 69 1.82 -13.73 1.19
N GLN A 70 2.34 -12.99 2.17
CA GLN A 70 1.55 -12.15 3.06
C GLN A 70 1.02 -10.91 2.33
N PHE A 71 1.85 -10.28 1.50
CA PHE A 71 1.40 -9.15 0.66
C PHE A 71 0.38 -9.60 -0.39
N GLU A 72 0.55 -10.79 -0.98
CA GLU A 72 -0.42 -11.35 -1.93
C GLU A 72 -1.78 -11.58 -1.27
N SER A 73 -1.79 -12.20 -0.08
CA SER A 73 -3.00 -12.35 0.71
C SER A 73 -3.66 -11.00 1.00
N LEU A 74 -2.89 -10.01 1.47
CA LEU A 74 -3.39 -8.68 1.76
C LEU A 74 -4.02 -8.00 0.54
N PHE A 75 -3.36 -8.03 -0.62
CA PHE A 75 -3.87 -7.42 -1.85
C PHE A 75 -5.11 -8.15 -2.38
N VAL A 76 -5.14 -9.48 -2.31
CA VAL A 76 -6.29 -10.29 -2.76
C VAL A 76 -7.52 -10.05 -1.88
N HIS A 77 -7.35 -10.00 -0.56
CA HIS A 77 -8.44 -9.75 0.38
C HIS A 77 -8.82 -8.27 0.51
N GLY A 78 -7.92 -7.36 0.08
CA GLY A 78 -8.16 -5.92 0.03
C GLY A 78 -9.12 -5.46 -1.07
N ARG A 79 -9.45 -6.32 -2.04
CA ARG A 79 -10.29 -6.02 -3.20
C ARG A 79 -11.74 -5.69 -2.81
N ALA A 80 -12.27 -4.63 -3.41
CA ALA A 80 -13.66 -4.16 -3.37
C ALA A 80 -13.96 -3.35 -4.66
N LEU A 81 -15.17 -2.80 -4.81
CA LEU A 81 -15.57 -2.10 -6.05
C LEU A 81 -14.65 -0.92 -6.39
N ASN A 82 -14.29 -0.13 -5.39
CA ASN A 82 -13.38 1.02 -5.53
C ASN A 82 -12.21 0.87 -4.56
N SER A 83 -11.36 -0.13 -4.77
CA SER A 83 -10.23 -0.40 -3.89
C SER A 83 -8.88 -0.16 -4.53
N PHE A 84 -7.96 0.49 -3.79
CA PHE A 84 -6.60 0.71 -4.24
C PHE A 84 -5.61 0.74 -3.07
N VAL A 85 -4.36 0.47 -3.40
CA VAL A 85 -3.21 0.55 -2.47
C VAL A 85 -2.42 1.80 -2.81
N LEU A 86 -2.18 2.67 -1.82
CA LEU A 86 -1.18 3.71 -1.89
C LEU A 86 0.10 3.21 -1.22
N TRP A 87 1.18 3.10 -1.99
CA TRP A 87 2.49 2.71 -1.50
C TRP A 87 3.42 3.92 -1.48
N ILE A 88 3.86 4.30 -0.29
CA ILE A 88 4.65 5.49 -0.01
C ILE A 88 6.06 5.07 0.40
N GLU A 89 7.07 5.54 -0.32
CA GLU A 89 8.46 5.20 -0.03
C GLU A 89 9.37 6.42 -0.05
N PRO A 90 10.53 6.38 0.64
CA PRO A 90 11.56 7.41 0.51
C PRO A 90 12.01 7.58 -0.96
N GLN A 91 12.14 8.82 -1.41
CA GLN A 91 12.56 9.14 -2.78
C GLN A 91 14.07 8.89 -2.97
N THR A 92 14.46 7.63 -3.15
CA THR A 92 15.86 7.20 -3.33
C THR A 92 16.07 6.50 -4.66
N ASN A 93 17.32 6.41 -5.12
CA ASN A 93 17.68 5.63 -6.30
C ASN A 93 17.38 4.14 -6.14
N LYS A 94 17.40 3.62 -4.91
CA LYS A 94 17.03 2.21 -4.61
C LYS A 94 15.53 1.97 -4.83
N VAL A 95 14.70 3.00 -4.69
CA VAL A 95 13.26 2.93 -4.90
C VAL A 95 12.87 3.19 -6.36
N LEU A 96 13.46 4.23 -6.97
CA LEU A 96 13.05 4.74 -8.29
C LEU A 96 13.94 4.33 -9.45
N GLY A 97 15.15 3.82 -9.19
CA GLY A 97 16.08 3.41 -10.24
C GLY A 97 15.59 2.21 -11.04
N SER A 98 16.26 1.93 -12.16
CA SER A 98 16.03 0.70 -12.92
C SER A 98 16.28 -0.53 -12.03
N GLY A 99 15.30 -1.43 -11.96
CA GLY A 99 15.32 -2.58 -11.03
C GLY A 99 15.13 -2.20 -9.56
N GLY A 100 14.75 -0.96 -9.26
CA GLY A 100 14.43 -0.48 -7.93
C GLY A 100 13.13 -1.06 -7.36
N PHE A 101 12.85 -0.69 -6.13
CA PHE A 101 11.74 -1.24 -5.35
C PHE A 101 10.40 -1.18 -6.09
N PHE A 102 10.05 -0.01 -6.63
CA PHE A 102 8.77 0.15 -7.31
C PHE A 102 8.70 -0.56 -8.66
N GLY A 103 9.82 -0.72 -9.36
CA GLY A 103 9.87 -1.57 -10.55
C GLY A 103 9.53 -3.02 -10.19
N ARG A 104 10.15 -3.55 -9.13
CA ARG A 104 9.88 -4.90 -8.63
C ARG A 104 8.44 -5.06 -8.13
N ALA A 105 7.92 -4.09 -7.39
CA ALA A 105 6.54 -4.10 -6.89
C ALA A 105 5.52 -4.07 -8.03
N LEU A 106 5.75 -3.26 -9.06
CA LEU A 106 4.91 -3.23 -10.26
C LEU A 106 4.90 -4.58 -10.99
N ASP A 107 6.07 -5.18 -11.21
CA ASP A 107 6.18 -6.48 -11.87
C ASP A 107 5.47 -7.59 -11.09
N TRP A 108 5.63 -7.58 -9.76
CA TRP A 108 4.93 -8.51 -8.87
C TRP A 108 3.41 -8.31 -8.91
N PHE A 109 2.95 -7.07 -8.79
CA PHE A 109 1.53 -6.73 -8.81
C PHE A 109 0.84 -7.19 -10.10
N LYS A 110 1.48 -6.94 -11.26
CA LYS A 110 0.98 -7.43 -12.55
C LYS A 110 0.84 -8.94 -12.55
N LYS A 111 1.88 -9.67 -12.13
CA LYS A 111 1.86 -11.14 -12.06
C LYS A 111 0.78 -11.68 -11.14
N LEU A 112 0.50 -10.99 -10.02
CA LEU A 112 -0.53 -11.40 -9.07
C LEU A 112 -1.94 -11.37 -9.68
N PHE A 113 -2.23 -10.39 -10.55
CA PHE A 113 -3.59 -10.17 -11.07
C PHE A 113 -3.79 -10.50 -12.55
N SER A 114 -2.74 -10.79 -13.31
CA SER A 114 -2.82 -11.26 -14.71
C SER A 114 -2.40 -12.73 -14.81
N THR A 115 -3.30 -13.65 -14.44
CA THR A 115 -3.04 -15.09 -14.39
C THR A 115 -2.67 -15.70 -15.75
N HIS A 116 -3.06 -15.08 -16.87
CA HIS A 116 -2.87 -15.62 -18.23
C HIS A 116 -2.00 -14.75 -19.16
N GLN A 117 -1.31 -13.74 -18.61
CA GLN A 117 -0.30 -12.91 -19.29
C GLN A 117 -0.71 -12.34 -20.66
N SER A 118 -2.01 -12.17 -20.97
CA SER A 118 -2.34 -11.39 -22.15
C SER A 118 -1.86 -9.96 -21.92
N LYS A 119 -1.32 -9.31 -22.96
CA LYS A 119 -0.87 -7.91 -22.86
C LYS A 119 -2.03 -7.00 -22.45
N GLU A 120 -3.21 -7.28 -22.96
CA GLU A 120 -4.44 -6.53 -22.71
C GLU A 120 -4.85 -6.60 -21.22
N GLU A 121 -4.77 -7.79 -20.60
CA GLU A 121 -5.04 -7.97 -19.16
C GLU A 121 -4.07 -7.17 -18.28
N GLN A 122 -2.78 -7.13 -18.66
CA GLN A 122 -1.76 -6.38 -17.93
C GLN A 122 -1.85 -4.87 -18.14
N GLU A 123 -2.27 -4.43 -19.32
CA GLU A 123 -2.49 -3.02 -19.65
C GLU A 123 -3.77 -2.48 -19.00
N ALA A 124 -4.76 -3.35 -18.73
CA ALA A 124 -5.96 -2.99 -17.97
C ALA A 124 -5.70 -2.74 -16.47
N LEU A 125 -4.57 -3.23 -15.92
CA LEU A 125 -4.19 -2.96 -14.55
C LEU A 125 -3.70 -1.52 -14.38
N VAL A 126 -4.42 -0.74 -13.58
CA VAL A 126 -4.09 0.67 -13.35
C VAL A 126 -3.04 0.77 -12.23
N VAL A 127 -1.86 1.24 -12.63
CA VAL A 127 -0.81 1.69 -11.69
C VAL A 127 -0.41 3.12 -12.05
N GLU A 128 -0.51 4.01 -11.08
CA GLU A 128 -0.27 5.44 -11.28
C GLU A 128 0.83 5.94 -10.34
N ASN A 129 1.74 6.77 -10.87
CA ASN A 129 2.67 7.54 -10.06
C ASN A 129 1.98 8.84 -9.67
N LEU A 130 1.53 8.92 -8.41
CA LEU A 130 0.81 10.10 -7.91
C LEU A 130 1.73 11.29 -7.62
N GLY A 131 3.04 11.11 -7.74
CA GLY A 131 4.02 12.17 -7.65
C GLY A 131 5.02 12.00 -6.51
N LYS A 132 5.67 13.12 -6.20
CA LYS A 132 6.74 13.23 -5.20
C LYS A 132 6.39 14.34 -4.22
N SER A 133 6.70 14.14 -2.95
CA SER A 133 6.65 15.21 -1.96
C SER A 133 8.06 15.66 -1.58
N ASN A 134 8.18 16.93 -1.22
CA ASN A 134 9.36 17.48 -0.59
C ASN A 134 8.92 18.34 0.59
N SER A 135 9.40 18.04 1.78
CA SER A 135 9.05 18.77 2.99
C SER A 135 10.29 19.01 3.82
N CYS A 136 10.56 20.27 4.13
CA CYS A 136 11.59 20.65 5.08
C CYS A 136 10.98 20.56 6.48
N VAL A 137 11.57 19.75 7.34
CA VAL A 137 11.06 19.50 8.70
C VAL A 137 12.11 19.88 9.74
N GLN A 138 11.63 20.44 10.85
CA GLN A 138 12.48 20.75 11.99
C GLN A 138 12.88 19.46 12.70
N HIS A 139 14.17 19.28 12.98
CA HIS A 139 14.62 18.13 13.77
C HIS A 139 14.07 18.22 15.19
N PRO A 140 13.40 17.16 15.69
CA PRO A 140 12.66 17.23 16.97
C PRO A 140 13.57 17.48 18.18
N LEU A 141 14.86 17.11 18.07
CA LEU A 141 15.83 17.20 19.16
C LEU A 141 17.00 18.17 18.90
N LYS A 142 17.10 18.78 17.73
CA LYS A 142 18.29 19.56 17.33
C LYS A 142 17.87 20.82 16.59
N ALA A 143 18.62 21.90 16.76
CA ALA A 143 18.39 23.17 16.06
C ALA A 143 18.90 23.11 14.60
N HIS A 144 18.41 22.15 13.81
CA HIS A 144 18.61 22.10 12.37
C HIS A 144 17.37 21.54 11.69
N GLN A 145 17.28 21.79 10.39
CA GLN A 145 16.22 21.27 9.52
C GLN A 145 16.77 20.17 8.62
N PHE A 146 15.91 19.28 8.18
CA PHE A 146 16.24 18.28 7.17
C PHE A 146 15.08 18.10 6.19
N ASP A 147 15.41 17.65 4.99
CA ASP A 147 14.43 17.40 3.94
C ASP A 147 13.94 15.96 4.00
N VAL A 148 12.62 15.79 3.99
CA VAL A 148 11.94 14.53 3.78
C VAL A 148 11.35 14.53 2.38
N ARG A 149 11.79 13.57 1.57
CA ARG A 149 11.31 13.38 0.20
C ARG A 149 10.67 12.01 0.07
N LEU A 150 9.40 11.98 -0.32
CA LEU A 150 8.64 10.75 -0.52
C LEU A 150 8.16 10.64 -1.96
N VAL A 151 7.84 9.42 -2.37
CA VAL A 151 7.20 9.12 -3.65
C VAL A 151 6.03 8.19 -3.40
N ILE A 152 4.96 8.39 -4.16
CA ILE A 152 3.67 7.70 -3.96
C ILE A 152 3.31 6.95 -5.24
N GLN A 153 3.06 5.65 -5.12
CA GLN A 153 2.45 4.85 -6.17
C GLN A 153 1.06 4.38 -5.76
N ARG A 154 0.15 4.37 -6.71
CA ARG A 154 -1.20 3.83 -6.57
C ARG A 154 -1.33 2.55 -7.39
N PHE A 155 -1.86 1.51 -6.77
CA PHE A 155 -2.20 0.23 -7.41
C PHE A 155 -3.69 -0.03 -7.25
N ASP A 156 -4.46 -0.03 -8.34
CA ASP A 156 -5.89 -0.34 -8.27
C ASP A 156 -6.13 -1.84 -8.16
N LEU A 157 -6.81 -2.27 -7.11
CA LEU A 157 -7.05 -3.68 -6.83
C LEU A 157 -8.29 -4.16 -7.61
N PRO A 158 -8.15 -5.07 -8.60
CA PRO A 158 -9.26 -5.42 -9.47
C PRO A 158 -10.23 -6.42 -8.81
N LEU A 159 -11.54 -6.25 -9.00
CA LEU A 159 -12.58 -7.11 -8.39
C LEU A 159 -12.54 -8.57 -8.87
N SER A 160 -12.22 -8.79 -10.14
CA SER A 160 -11.90 -10.09 -10.69
C SER A 160 -10.44 -10.07 -11.17
N GLY A 161 -9.80 -11.23 -11.30
CA GLY A 161 -8.66 -11.31 -12.24
C GLY A 161 -9.12 -10.71 -13.58
N ALA A 162 -8.21 -10.02 -14.29
CA ALA A 162 -8.56 -9.38 -15.56
C ALA A 162 -9.34 -10.41 -16.40
N LYS A 163 -10.62 -10.11 -16.68
CA LYS A 163 -11.46 -11.01 -17.46
C LYS A 163 -11.08 -10.80 -18.92
N ALA A 164 -10.81 -11.92 -19.60
CA ALA A 164 -10.76 -12.00 -21.06
C ALA A 164 -12.00 -11.40 -21.71
#